data_AF-A0A6S7G473-F1
#
_entry.id   AF-A0A6S7G473-F1
#
_cell.length_a   1.000
_cell.length_b   1.000
_cell.length_c   1.000
_cell.angle_alpha   90.00
_cell.angle_beta   90.00
_cell.angle_gamma   90.00
#
_symmetry.space_group_name_H-M   'P 1'
#
loop_
_entity.id
_entity.type
_entity.pdbx_description
1 polymer ?
#
loop_
_entity_poly.entity_id
_entity_poly.type
_entity_poly.pdbx_seq_one_letter_code
_entity_poly.pdbx_strand_id
1 'polypeptide(L)'
;MMLQWLILLTLSVHNSLAFGLSDDTDECKDANSKCYSWATIGECQKNPRHMRVNCKASCGLCGDCKDLVNQAQCAVWAKQGECSNNPSYMMVQCKAACTGCSKCKDANSKCFSWSTTGECQKHRSYMRVNCKASCGLCGDCKDLANKVQCAVWAKQGECSTNPSYMMVKCKATCTGCQDSKLVN
;
A
#
# COMPACT_ATOMS: atom_id res chain seq x y z
N MET A 1 0.83 16.91 68.48
CA MET A 1 1.53 15.62 68.69
C MET A 1 0.59 14.53 68.22
N MET A 2 0.85 13.69 67.24
CA MET A 2 2.06 13.33 66.50
C MET A 2 1.63 12.68 65.17
N LEU A 3 2.34 13.01 64.08
CA LEU A 3 2.65 12.19 62.88
C LEU A 3 1.49 11.66 62.03
N GLN A 4 1.23 12.13 60.79
CA GLN A 4 1.96 11.86 59.53
C GLN A 4 2.23 10.36 59.25
N TRP A 5 1.96 9.97 57.98
CA TRP A 5 2.21 8.68 57.29
C TRP A 5 1.10 7.61 57.33
N LEU A 6 0.22 7.61 56.31
CA LEU A 6 0.14 6.55 55.28
C LEU A 6 -1.02 6.83 54.31
N ILE A 7 -0.66 7.31 53.12
CA ILE A 7 -1.51 7.55 51.97
C ILE A 7 -1.74 6.21 51.26
N LEU A 8 -2.98 5.72 51.16
CA LEU A 8 -3.43 4.83 50.08
C LEU A 8 -4.93 5.04 49.77
N LEU A 9 -5.17 6.12 49.00
CA LEU A 9 -6.04 6.19 47.82
C LEU A 9 -7.22 5.21 47.72
N THR A 10 -8.39 5.60 48.24
CA THR A 10 -9.70 5.19 47.71
C THR A 10 -10.47 6.43 47.25
N LEU A 11 -10.15 6.91 46.06
CA LEU A 11 -10.97 7.92 45.37
C LEU A 11 -11.39 7.38 44.01
N SER A 12 -12.66 6.98 43.92
CA SER A 12 -13.41 6.89 42.68
C SER A 12 -13.49 8.27 42.04
N VAL A 13 -13.06 8.43 40.78
CA VAL A 13 -13.86 8.97 39.65
C VAL A 13 -12.99 9.16 38.39
N HIS A 14 -13.65 8.99 37.24
CA HIS A 14 -13.26 9.31 35.85
C HIS A 14 -12.80 8.14 34.96
N ASN A 15 -13.82 7.45 34.44
CA ASN A 15 -14.05 7.24 33.00
C ASN A 15 -12.97 7.85 32.08
N SER A 16 -12.20 7.00 31.44
CA SER A 16 -11.58 7.28 30.15
C SER A 16 -11.43 5.96 29.41
N LEU A 17 -12.40 5.73 28.54
CA LEU A 17 -12.28 5.03 27.25
C LEU A 17 -10.83 4.66 26.94
N ALA A 18 -10.44 3.42 27.23
CA ALA A 18 -9.38 2.78 26.48
C ALA A 18 -9.93 2.58 25.06
N PHE A 19 -9.80 3.66 24.27
CA PHE A 19 -9.94 3.66 22.84
C PHE A 19 -9.20 2.43 22.31
N GLY A 20 -9.92 1.61 21.55
CA GLY A 20 -9.32 0.57 20.74
C GLY A 20 -8.36 1.22 19.75
N LEU A 21 -7.08 1.27 20.12
CA LEU A 21 -6.02 1.21 19.14
C LEU A 21 -5.88 -0.28 18.83
N SER A 22 -6.62 -0.75 17.83
CA SER A 22 -6.20 -1.94 17.11
C SER A 22 -4.84 -1.60 16.52
N ASP A 23 -3.79 -1.98 17.25
CA ASP A 23 -2.41 -1.90 16.83
C ASP A 23 -2.26 -2.83 15.61
N ASP A 24 -2.41 -2.26 14.43
CA ASP A 24 -2.28 -2.90 13.12
C ASP A 24 -0.80 -3.21 12.81
N THR A 25 0.01 -3.51 13.84
CA THR A 25 1.45 -3.81 13.72
C THR A 25 1.77 -5.29 13.84
N ASP A 26 0.84 -6.14 14.31
CA ASP A 26 1.10 -7.59 14.44
C ASP A 26 1.11 -8.34 13.09
N GLU A 27 0.54 -7.75 12.01
CA GLU A 27 0.56 -8.35 10.66
C GLU A 27 1.71 -7.86 9.76
N CYS A 28 2.49 -6.87 10.21
CA CYS A 28 3.48 -6.25 9.35
C CYS A 28 4.92 -6.70 9.66
N LYS A 29 5.16 -7.96 9.30
CA LYS A 29 6.47 -8.61 9.38
C LYS A 29 6.92 -9.10 8.02
N ASP A 30 8.21 -9.30 7.91
CA ASP A 30 8.78 -10.04 6.80
C ASP A 30 8.58 -11.55 7.04
N ALA A 31 8.14 -12.23 5.99
CA ALA A 31 7.99 -13.68 5.94
C ALA A 31 9.30 -14.40 5.60
N ASN A 32 10.35 -13.67 5.18
CA ASN A 32 11.65 -14.26 4.84
C ASN A 32 12.81 -13.47 5.47
N SER A 33 13.79 -14.18 6.04
CA SER A 33 14.97 -13.58 6.64
C SER A 33 15.84 -12.79 5.65
N LYS A 34 15.71 -13.04 4.34
CA LYS A 34 16.41 -12.32 3.28
C LYS A 34 15.71 -11.03 2.83
N CYS A 35 14.54 -10.71 3.38
CA CYS A 35 13.78 -9.54 2.95
C CYS A 35 14.57 -8.24 3.07
N TYR A 36 15.38 -8.08 4.12
CA TYR A 36 16.22 -6.90 4.29
C TYR A 36 17.25 -6.77 3.17
N SER A 37 17.98 -7.85 2.85
CA SER A 37 19.00 -7.81 1.80
C SER A 37 18.40 -7.64 0.40
N TRP A 38 17.22 -8.22 0.16
CA TRP A 38 16.48 -8.01 -1.08
C TRP A 38 15.99 -6.57 -1.21
N ALA A 39 15.48 -5.98 -0.14
CA ALA A 39 15.07 -4.59 -0.13
C ALA A 39 16.25 -3.64 -0.43
N THR A 40 17.43 -3.88 0.16
CA THR A 40 18.61 -3.03 -0.05
C THR A 40 19.17 -3.10 -1.48
N ILE A 41 19.01 -4.23 -2.19
CA ILE A 41 19.38 -4.34 -3.62
C ILE A 41 18.25 -3.92 -4.59
N GLY A 42 17.15 -3.36 -4.05
CA GLY A 42 16.06 -2.76 -4.82
C GLY A 42 14.96 -3.74 -5.25
N GLU A 43 14.83 -4.90 -4.62
CA GLU A 43 13.76 -5.86 -4.95
C GLU A 43 12.36 -5.30 -4.67
N CYS A 44 12.21 -4.32 -3.77
CA CYS A 44 10.93 -3.67 -3.53
C CYS A 44 10.37 -2.99 -4.81
N GLN A 45 11.26 -2.53 -5.69
CA GLN A 45 10.93 -1.89 -6.97
C GLN A 45 10.99 -2.90 -8.13
N LYS A 46 11.99 -3.80 -8.11
CA LYS A 46 12.20 -4.81 -9.18
C LYS A 46 11.19 -5.96 -9.11
N ASN A 47 10.80 -6.38 -7.90
CA ASN A 47 9.89 -7.48 -7.62
C ASN A 47 8.81 -7.11 -6.58
N PRO A 48 7.99 -6.09 -6.88
CA PRO A 48 7.09 -5.50 -5.92
C PRO A 48 6.02 -6.47 -5.42
N ARG A 49 5.58 -7.46 -6.21
CA ARG A 49 4.56 -8.43 -5.77
C ARG A 49 5.12 -9.40 -4.74
N HIS A 50 6.27 -10.01 -5.03
CA HIS A 50 6.92 -10.91 -4.09
C HIS A 50 7.25 -10.18 -2.79
N MET A 51 7.79 -8.97 -2.91
CA MET A 51 8.20 -8.19 -1.75
C MET A 51 7.00 -7.64 -0.97
N ARG A 52 5.87 -7.30 -1.62
CA ARG A 52 4.63 -6.93 -0.91
C ARG A 52 4.00 -8.08 -0.14
N VAL A 53 4.14 -9.31 -0.62
CA VAL A 53 3.60 -10.48 0.08
C VAL A 53 4.53 -10.92 1.19
N ASN A 54 5.83 -11.02 0.89
CA ASN A 54 6.81 -11.66 1.76
C ASN A 54 7.66 -10.69 2.57
N CYS A 55 7.78 -9.43 2.16
CA CYS A 55 8.79 -8.51 2.68
C CYS A 55 8.21 -7.11 2.98
N LYS A 56 7.02 -7.09 3.60
CA LYS A 56 6.25 -5.88 3.88
C LYS A 56 7.06 -4.89 4.74
N ALA A 57 7.75 -5.39 5.77
CA ALA A 57 8.51 -4.56 6.68
C ALA A 57 9.78 -4.03 6.04
N SER A 58 10.58 -4.91 5.43
CA SER A 58 11.80 -4.50 4.73
C SER A 58 11.55 -3.53 3.59
N CYS A 59 10.37 -3.58 2.94
CA CYS A 59 10.01 -2.63 1.88
C CYS A 59 9.31 -1.35 2.38
N GLY A 60 9.23 -1.12 3.68
CA GLY A 60 8.56 0.06 4.23
C GLY A 60 7.06 0.10 3.94
N LEU A 61 6.47 -1.06 3.66
CA LEU A 61 5.03 -1.18 3.40
C LEU A 61 4.22 -1.25 4.69
N CYS A 62 4.89 -1.37 5.83
CA CYS A 62 4.29 -1.29 7.16
C CYS A 62 3.91 0.13 7.57
N GLY A 63 2.92 0.21 8.47
CA GLY A 63 2.38 1.46 8.99
C GLY A 63 1.34 2.12 8.10
N ASP A 64 0.63 3.08 8.70
CA ASP A 64 -0.43 3.84 8.04
C ASP A 64 0.00 4.38 6.68
N CYS A 65 -0.92 4.36 5.73
CA CYS A 65 -0.71 5.08 4.48
C CYS A 65 -0.90 6.59 4.68
N LYS A 66 0.15 7.23 5.20
CA LYS A 66 0.20 8.66 5.41
C LYS A 66 1.56 9.20 4.99
N ASP A 67 1.56 10.45 4.57
CA ASP A 67 2.79 11.23 4.50
C ASP A 67 3.08 11.70 5.93
N LEU A 68 4.27 11.39 6.44
CA LEU A 68 4.69 11.71 7.81
C LEU A 68 5.20 13.16 7.93
N VAL A 69 5.60 13.75 6.81
CA VAL A 69 5.97 15.17 6.72
C VAL A 69 4.85 15.99 6.07
N ASN A 70 5.18 17.11 5.44
CA ASN A 70 4.23 17.98 4.77
C ASN A 70 3.65 17.32 3.49
N GLN A 71 2.34 17.00 3.53
CA GLN A 71 1.59 16.41 2.41
C GLN A 71 1.72 17.19 1.10
N ALA A 72 1.80 18.52 1.14
CA ALA A 72 1.97 19.32 -0.08
C ALA A 72 3.36 19.13 -0.70
N GLN A 73 4.40 19.03 0.13
CA GLN A 73 5.77 18.78 -0.35
C GLN A 73 5.93 17.35 -0.87
N CYS A 74 5.36 16.36 -0.18
CA CYS A 74 5.35 14.99 -0.66
C CYS A 74 4.69 14.86 -2.05
N ALA A 75 3.58 15.57 -2.30
CA ALA A 75 2.95 15.61 -3.61
C ALA A 75 3.84 16.25 -4.69
N VAL A 76 4.59 17.29 -4.35
CA VAL A 76 5.55 17.96 -5.26
C VAL A 76 6.72 17.04 -5.58
N TRP A 77 7.38 16.49 -4.57
CA TRP A 77 8.51 15.56 -4.72
C TRP A 77 8.13 14.30 -5.47
N ALA A 78 6.95 13.75 -5.21
CA ALA A 78 6.44 12.62 -5.98
C ALA A 78 6.29 12.95 -7.48
N LYS A 79 5.76 14.14 -7.82
CA LYS A 79 5.69 14.61 -9.21
C LYS A 79 7.06 14.86 -9.84
N GLN A 80 8.06 15.20 -9.04
CA GLN A 80 9.44 15.42 -9.47
C GLN A 80 10.24 14.11 -9.63
N GLY A 81 9.67 12.96 -9.27
CA GLY A 81 10.30 11.65 -9.45
C GLY A 81 11.08 11.14 -8.23
N GLU A 82 10.97 11.81 -7.08
CA GLU A 82 11.69 11.41 -5.85
C GLU A 82 11.30 10.01 -5.37
N CYS A 83 10.11 9.51 -5.72
CA CYS A 83 9.71 8.14 -5.42
C CYS A 83 10.62 7.09 -6.07
N SER A 84 11.28 7.44 -7.17
CA SER A 84 12.26 6.58 -7.87
C SER A 84 13.70 6.95 -7.53
N ASN A 85 13.99 8.25 -7.36
CA ASN A 85 15.34 8.74 -7.10
C ASN A 85 15.76 8.58 -5.63
N ASN A 86 14.81 8.68 -4.70
CA ASN A 86 15.03 8.56 -3.26
C ASN A 86 13.96 7.66 -2.60
N PRO A 87 13.88 6.38 -3.01
CA PRO A 87 12.78 5.50 -2.63
C PRO A 87 12.73 5.23 -1.12
N SER A 88 13.89 5.13 -0.46
CA SER A 88 13.96 4.84 0.97
C SER A 88 13.39 5.98 1.81
N TYR A 89 13.76 7.23 1.51
CA TYR A 89 13.21 8.38 2.20
C TYR A 89 11.72 8.55 1.89
N MET A 90 11.37 8.45 0.60
CA MET A 90 10.02 8.71 0.15
C MET A 90 9.02 7.64 0.61
N MET A 91 9.40 6.36 0.74
CA MET A 91 8.49 5.34 1.27
C MET A 91 8.23 5.46 2.77
N VAL A 92 9.14 6.09 3.51
CA VAL A 92 8.93 6.34 4.94
C VAL A 92 8.16 7.65 5.13
N GLN A 93 8.64 8.73 4.52
CA GLN A 93 8.16 10.09 4.81
C GLN A 93 6.99 10.52 3.93
N CYS A 94 6.89 9.99 2.71
CA CYS A 94 5.95 10.40 1.68
C CYS A 94 5.21 9.20 1.05
N LYS A 95 4.91 8.20 1.89
CA LYS A 95 4.33 6.92 1.48
C LYS A 95 3.04 7.11 0.71
N ALA A 96 2.16 7.98 1.18
CA ALA A 96 0.87 8.23 0.56
C ALA A 96 1.02 8.95 -0.78
N ALA A 97 1.91 9.93 -0.90
CA ALA A 97 2.16 10.61 -2.17
C ALA A 97 2.79 9.70 -3.23
N CYS A 98 3.71 8.81 -2.84
CA CYS A 98 4.39 7.93 -3.79
C CYS A 98 3.58 6.72 -4.23
N THR A 99 2.71 6.21 -3.36
CA THR A 99 1.97 4.97 -3.64
C THR A 99 0.47 5.23 -3.87
N GLY A 100 -0.02 6.44 -3.55
CA GLY A 100 -1.44 6.79 -3.63
C GLY A 100 -2.31 6.01 -2.63
N CYS A 101 -1.73 5.34 -1.64
CA CYS A 101 -2.49 4.43 -0.78
C CYS A 101 -3.53 5.15 0.12
N SER A 102 -3.40 6.46 0.37
CA SER A 102 -4.37 7.22 1.20
C SER A 102 -5.72 7.37 0.51
N LYS A 103 -5.73 7.39 -0.82
CA LYS A 103 -6.95 7.35 -1.66
C LYS A 103 -7.36 5.92 -2.00
N CYS A 104 -6.48 4.96 -1.74
CA CYS A 104 -6.65 3.57 -2.13
C CYS A 104 -6.73 2.67 -0.90
N LYS A 105 -7.91 2.71 -0.28
CA LYS A 105 -8.33 1.78 0.75
C LYS A 105 -9.36 0.79 0.19
N ASP A 106 -9.42 -0.39 0.79
CA ASP A 106 -10.54 -1.28 0.56
C ASP A 106 -11.78 -0.77 1.31
N ALA A 107 -12.95 -0.97 0.71
CA ALA A 107 -14.25 -0.69 1.30
C ALA A 107 -14.77 -1.87 2.12
N ASN A 108 -14.22 -3.07 1.92
CA ASN A 108 -14.61 -4.28 2.65
C ASN A 108 -13.38 -4.89 3.35
N SER A 109 -13.53 -5.24 4.62
CA SER A 109 -12.46 -5.87 5.42
C SER A 109 -12.02 -7.24 4.87
N LYS A 110 -12.88 -7.92 4.10
CA LYS A 110 -12.57 -9.23 3.49
C LYS A 110 -11.77 -9.12 2.19
N CYS A 111 -11.51 -7.92 1.68
CA CYS A 111 -10.83 -7.71 0.41
C CYS A 111 -9.46 -8.40 0.34
N PHE A 112 -8.72 -8.46 1.45
CA PHE A 112 -7.43 -9.15 1.51
C PHE A 112 -7.59 -10.66 1.30
N SER A 113 -8.56 -11.28 1.97
CA SER A 113 -8.84 -12.71 1.78
C SER A 113 -9.34 -13.02 0.37
N TRP A 114 -10.17 -12.15 -0.20
CA TRP A 114 -10.69 -12.33 -1.55
C TRP A 114 -9.62 -12.12 -2.63
N SER A 115 -8.66 -11.23 -2.40
CA SER A 115 -7.57 -11.05 -3.37
C SER A 115 -6.66 -12.27 -3.45
N THR A 116 -6.50 -13.03 -2.37
CA THR A 116 -5.68 -14.25 -2.36
C THR A 116 -6.40 -15.46 -2.97
N THR A 117 -7.73 -15.46 -3.08
CA THR A 117 -8.52 -16.54 -3.71
C THR A 117 -8.87 -16.27 -5.20
N GLY A 118 -8.32 -15.20 -5.77
CA GLY A 118 -8.48 -14.84 -7.19
C GLY A 118 -9.74 -14.06 -7.52
N GLU A 119 -10.40 -13.47 -6.52
CA GLU A 119 -11.64 -12.71 -6.72
C GLU A 119 -11.41 -11.45 -7.54
N CYS A 120 -10.22 -10.86 -7.48
CA CYS A 120 -9.85 -9.68 -8.27
C CYS A 120 -9.96 -9.90 -9.79
N GLN A 121 -10.00 -11.16 -10.23
CA GLN A 121 -10.07 -11.58 -11.63
C GLN A 121 -11.48 -12.11 -11.95
N LYS A 122 -12.05 -12.93 -11.06
CA LYS A 122 -13.39 -13.51 -11.21
C LYS A 122 -14.50 -12.46 -11.08
N HIS A 123 -14.41 -11.59 -10.08
CA HIS A 123 -15.41 -10.57 -9.76
C HIS A 123 -14.83 -9.16 -9.93
N ARG A 124 -14.18 -8.94 -11.07
CA ARG A 124 -13.46 -7.70 -11.39
C ARG A 124 -14.24 -6.43 -11.08
N SER A 125 -15.50 -6.33 -11.50
CA SER A 125 -16.32 -5.11 -11.31
C SER A 125 -16.48 -4.75 -9.83
N TYR A 126 -16.92 -5.71 -9.01
CA TYR A 126 -17.08 -5.51 -7.57
C TYR A 126 -15.76 -5.21 -6.88
N MET A 127 -14.73 -6.00 -7.19
CA MET A 127 -13.41 -5.89 -6.56
C MET A 127 -12.70 -4.59 -6.92
N ARG A 128 -12.96 -4.01 -8.10
CA ARG A 128 -12.36 -2.74 -8.51
C ARG A 128 -12.88 -1.55 -7.72
N VAL A 129 -14.15 -1.60 -7.34
CA VAL A 129 -14.78 -0.54 -6.53
C VAL A 129 -14.48 -0.75 -5.05
N ASN A 130 -14.62 -1.99 -4.57
CA ASN A 130 -14.61 -2.29 -3.14
C ASN A 130 -13.27 -2.77 -2.61
N CYS A 131 -12.38 -3.28 -3.48
CA CYS A 131 -11.14 -3.96 -3.07
C CYS A 131 -9.92 -3.44 -3.83
N LYS A 132 -9.91 -2.13 -4.14
CA LYS A 132 -8.85 -1.48 -4.92
C LYS A 132 -7.45 -1.67 -4.33
N ALA A 133 -7.32 -1.68 -3.00
CA ALA A 133 -6.03 -1.87 -2.36
C ALA A 133 -5.57 -3.31 -2.43
N SER A 134 -6.42 -4.25 -1.99
CA SER A 134 -6.12 -5.67 -2.02
C SER A 134 -5.92 -6.23 -3.43
N CYS A 135 -6.58 -5.66 -4.44
CA CYS A 135 -6.40 -6.05 -5.84
C CYS A 135 -5.24 -5.35 -6.56
N GLY A 136 -4.44 -4.54 -5.85
CA GLY A 136 -3.30 -3.85 -6.44
C GLY A 136 -3.68 -2.77 -7.45
N LEU A 137 -4.89 -2.21 -7.35
CA LEU A 137 -5.42 -1.19 -8.24
C LEU A 137 -5.05 0.24 -7.79
N CYS A 138 -4.28 0.38 -6.72
CA CYS A 138 -3.78 1.66 -6.23
C CYS A 138 -2.78 2.34 -7.17
N GLY A 139 -2.78 3.68 -7.18
CA GLY A 139 -1.87 4.53 -7.94
C GLY A 139 -2.38 4.89 -9.34
N ASP A 140 -1.60 5.69 -10.09
CA ASP A 140 -1.96 6.14 -11.44
C ASP A 140 -2.43 4.98 -12.32
N CYS A 141 -3.57 5.17 -12.96
CA CYS A 141 -4.13 4.22 -13.88
C CYS A 141 -3.82 4.63 -15.32
N LYS A 142 -2.63 4.26 -15.78
CA LYS A 142 -2.20 4.54 -17.14
C LYS A 142 -1.22 3.47 -17.61
N ASP A 143 -1.19 3.27 -18.91
CA ASP A 143 -0.11 2.54 -19.55
C ASP A 143 1.08 3.49 -19.73
N LEU A 144 2.25 3.11 -19.23
CA LEU A 144 3.50 3.84 -19.47
C LEU A 144 4.14 3.42 -20.81
N ALA A 145 3.81 2.24 -21.32
CA ALA A 145 4.17 1.78 -22.65
C ALA A 145 3.09 2.15 -23.67
N ASN A 146 3.39 1.94 -24.95
CA ASN A 146 2.46 2.25 -26.03
C ASN A 146 1.16 1.44 -25.91
N LYS A 147 0.02 2.11 -26.06
CA LYS A 147 -1.32 1.52 -25.93
C LYS A 147 -1.56 0.31 -26.83
N VAL A 148 -1.04 0.33 -28.07
CA VAL A 148 -1.14 -0.79 -29.01
C VAL A 148 -0.33 -1.98 -28.51
N GLN A 149 0.90 -1.75 -28.03
CA GLN A 149 1.74 -2.83 -27.49
C GLN A 149 1.13 -3.45 -26.23
N CYS A 150 0.62 -2.62 -25.32
CA CYS A 150 -0.08 -3.12 -24.14
C CYS A 150 -1.29 -3.97 -24.50
N ALA A 151 -2.08 -3.58 -25.50
CA ALA A 151 -3.21 -4.36 -25.99
C ALA A 151 -2.77 -5.71 -26.61
N VAL A 152 -1.68 -5.72 -27.38
CA VAL A 152 -1.13 -6.96 -27.98
C VAL A 152 -0.62 -7.90 -26.90
N TRP A 153 0.24 -7.43 -26.00
CA TRP A 153 0.79 -8.22 -24.90
C TRP A 153 -0.30 -8.73 -23.96
N ALA A 154 -1.31 -7.91 -23.66
CA ALA A 154 -2.44 -8.36 -22.86
C ALA A 154 -3.23 -9.49 -23.54
N LYS A 155 -3.47 -9.40 -24.87
CA LYS A 155 -4.09 -10.50 -25.63
C LYS A 155 -3.23 -11.77 -25.65
N GLN A 156 -1.92 -11.62 -25.58
CA GLN A 156 -0.97 -12.74 -25.48
C GLN A 156 -0.87 -13.33 -24.06
N GLY A 157 -1.59 -12.78 -23.08
CA GLY A 157 -1.58 -13.28 -21.71
C GLY A 157 -0.47 -12.73 -20.83
N GLU A 158 0.30 -11.74 -21.30
CA GLU A 158 1.43 -11.16 -20.55
C GLU A 158 1.00 -10.55 -19.21
N CYS A 159 -0.25 -10.12 -19.07
CA CYS A 159 -0.78 -9.64 -17.78
C CYS A 159 -0.73 -10.71 -16.67
N SER A 160 -0.75 -11.99 -17.05
CA SER A 160 -0.65 -13.13 -16.14
C SER A 160 0.76 -13.71 -16.10
N THR A 161 1.43 -13.78 -17.27
CA THR A 161 2.78 -14.36 -17.41
C THR A 161 3.88 -13.45 -16.89
N ASN A 162 3.78 -12.14 -17.17
CA ASN A 162 4.75 -11.13 -16.74
C ASN A 162 4.06 -9.97 -16.00
N PRO A 163 3.41 -10.26 -14.85
CA PRO A 163 2.57 -9.29 -14.16
C PRO A 163 3.39 -8.12 -13.62
N SER A 164 4.65 -8.32 -13.24
CA SER A 164 5.52 -7.25 -12.73
C SER A 164 5.80 -6.20 -13.80
N TYR A 165 6.21 -6.63 -15.00
CA TYR A 165 6.45 -5.72 -16.11
C TYR A 165 5.16 -5.06 -16.58
N MET A 166 4.11 -5.87 -16.75
CA MET A 166 2.83 -5.38 -17.26
C MET A 166 2.10 -4.46 -16.28
N MET A 167 2.24 -4.62 -14.96
CA MET A 167 1.65 -3.69 -13.99
C MET A 167 2.40 -2.36 -13.90
N VAL A 168 3.65 -2.31 -14.33
CA VAL A 168 4.41 -1.05 -14.43
C VAL A 168 4.13 -0.39 -15.78
N LYS A 169 4.18 -1.15 -16.87
CA LYS A 169 4.15 -0.61 -18.23
C LYS A 169 2.75 -0.55 -18.85
N CYS A 170 1.87 -1.47 -18.51
CA CYS A 170 0.58 -1.70 -19.16
C CYS A 170 -0.56 -1.86 -18.13
N LYS A 171 -0.47 -1.07 -17.05
CA LYS A 171 -1.34 -1.18 -15.89
C LYS A 171 -2.82 -0.97 -16.25
N ALA A 172 -3.13 0.05 -17.05
CA ALA A 172 -4.50 0.35 -17.44
C ALA A 172 -5.07 -0.77 -18.32
N THR A 173 -4.29 -1.25 -19.29
CA THR A 173 -4.73 -2.36 -20.14
C THR A 173 -4.98 -3.65 -19.35
N CYS A 174 -4.07 -4.03 -18.45
CA CYS A 174 -4.19 -5.30 -17.75
C CYS A 174 -5.22 -5.30 -16.62
N THR A 175 -5.47 -4.15 -16.00
CA THR A 175 -6.42 -4.03 -14.88
C THR A 175 -7.78 -3.47 -15.32
N GLY A 176 -7.87 -2.95 -16.56
CA GLY A 176 -9.03 -2.26 -17.09
C GLY A 176 -9.34 -0.93 -16.39
N CYS A 177 -8.43 -0.43 -15.54
CA CYS A 177 -8.62 0.81 -14.79
C CYS A 177 -8.82 2.02 -15.72
N GLN A 178 -9.55 3.02 -15.22
CA GLN A 178 -9.73 4.30 -15.90
C GLN A 178 -8.91 5.35 -15.18
N ASP A 179 -8.25 6.22 -15.94
CA ASP A 179 -7.45 7.30 -15.36
C ASP A 179 -8.37 8.33 -14.70
N SER A 180 -8.08 8.68 -13.45
CA SER A 180 -8.83 9.66 -12.66
C SER A 180 -8.81 11.09 -13.23
N LYS A 181 -8.09 11.32 -14.33
CA LYS A 181 -8.08 12.58 -15.11
C LYS A 181 -9.06 12.59 -16.29
N LEU A 182 -9.76 11.49 -16.57
CA LEU A 182 -10.70 11.36 -17.69
C LEU A 182 -12.15 11.13 -17.26
N VAL A 183 -12.42 11.19 -15.96
CA VAL A 183 -13.77 11.17 -15.42
C VAL A 183 -14.14 12.61 -15.08
N ASN A 184 -14.78 13.28 -16.04
CA ASN A 184 -15.62 14.45 -15.77
C ASN A 184 -16.87 14.00 -15.03
#